data_AF-A0A924JCE9-F1
#
_entry.id   AF-A0A924JCE9-F1
#
_cell.length_a   1.000
_cell.length_b   1.000
_cell.length_c   1.000
_cell.angle_alpha   90.00
_cell.angle_beta   90.00
_cell.angle_gamma   90.00
#
_symmetry.space_group_name_H-M   'P 1'
#
loop_
_entity.id
_entity.type
_entity.pdbx_description
1 polymer ?
#
loop_
_entity_poly.entity_id
_entity_poly.type
_entity_poly.pdbx_seq_one_letter_code
_entity_poly.pdbx_strand_id
1 'polypeptide(L)'
;MKLYLCLGLLLLARCRHNRPVSSSVMDTTTIYASVVLAAPSGQSILDTTPRADRIDQLRPDSATVAKVEERLKTQGFTIGPPGVTIAISGPQSLFESTFDMRLTPYRQDGQTYYKTSKPATIPASLQPSVRDVVLAEPTQYFH
;
A
#
# COMPACT_ATOMS: atom_id res chain seq x y z
N MET A 1 27.67 -1.63 73.19
CA MET A 1 27.11 -0.38 73.75
C MET A 1 26.69 0.53 72.60
N LYS A 2 25.46 1.09 72.67
CA LYS A 2 24.81 2.08 71.77
C LYS A 2 24.51 1.58 70.34
N LEU A 3 23.30 1.14 69.96
CA LEU A 3 21.97 1.79 69.85
C LEU A 3 21.95 3.09 69.02
N TYR A 4 21.29 3.06 67.85
CA TYR A 4 20.36 4.02 67.21
C TYR A 4 20.09 3.51 65.78
N LEU A 5 18.96 2.86 65.47
CA LEU A 5 17.64 3.42 65.13
C LEU A 5 17.68 4.34 63.90
N CYS A 6 17.30 3.79 62.73
CA CYS A 6 16.67 4.56 61.66
C CYS A 6 15.54 3.71 61.07
N LEU A 7 14.32 4.05 61.51
CA LEU A 7 13.05 3.56 61.02
C LEU A 7 12.78 4.25 59.67
N GLY A 8 12.56 3.48 58.61
CA GLY A 8 12.27 4.01 57.27
C GLY A 8 11.36 3.08 56.50
N LEU A 9 10.06 3.25 56.74
CA LEU A 9 8.93 2.63 56.06
C LEU A 9 8.90 3.08 54.58
N LEU A 10 8.82 2.16 53.60
CA LEU A 10 7.85 2.23 52.48
C LEU A 10 7.97 1.03 51.51
N LEU A 11 6.84 0.33 51.39
CA LEU A 11 6.32 -0.36 50.21
C LEU A 11 6.86 0.12 48.84
N LEU A 12 7.29 -0.81 47.96
CA LEU A 12 6.61 -1.14 46.68
C LEU A 12 7.50 -1.91 45.68
N ALA A 13 6.83 -2.87 45.03
CA ALA A 13 6.93 -3.23 43.61
C ALA A 13 8.18 -3.99 43.12
N ARG A 14 7.95 -5.29 42.90
CA ARG A 14 8.56 -6.08 41.83
C ARG A 14 8.49 -5.32 40.49
N CYS A 15 9.63 -5.08 39.86
CA CYS A 15 9.68 -4.84 38.42
C CYS A 15 10.68 -5.82 37.79
N ARG A 16 10.18 -7.02 37.46
CA ARG A 16 10.77 -7.85 36.41
C ARG A 16 10.83 -6.99 35.15
N HIS A 17 12.04 -6.65 34.70
CA HIS A 17 12.28 -6.03 33.41
C HIS A 17 11.99 -7.05 32.30
N ASN A 18 10.70 -7.24 31.99
CA ASN A 18 10.30 -7.85 30.74
C ASN A 18 10.33 -6.72 29.70
N ARG A 19 11.48 -6.52 29.06
CA ARG A 19 11.53 -5.67 27.86
C ARG A 19 10.65 -6.36 26.81
N PRO A 20 9.63 -5.69 26.23
CA PRO A 20 8.99 -6.25 25.06
C PRO A 20 10.07 -6.30 23.97
N VAL A 21 10.40 -7.52 23.55
CA VAL A 21 11.10 -7.74 22.29
C VAL A 21 10.24 -7.05 21.25
N SER A 22 10.78 -6.01 20.63
CA SER A 22 10.21 -5.39 19.45
C SER A 22 10.22 -6.46 18.37
N SER A 23 9.18 -7.28 18.36
CA SER A 23 8.90 -8.20 17.28
C SER A 23 8.62 -7.33 16.07
N SER A 24 9.65 -7.11 15.26
CA SER A 24 9.50 -6.85 13.84
C SER A 24 8.84 -8.10 13.26
N VAL A 25 7.53 -8.21 13.48
CA VAL A 25 6.67 -9.11 12.73
C VAL A 25 6.83 -8.61 11.30
N MET A 26 7.63 -9.33 10.51
CA MET A 26 7.62 -9.22 9.07
C MET A 26 6.17 -9.45 8.67
N ASP A 27 5.45 -8.36 8.42
CA ASP A 27 4.05 -8.40 8.04
C ASP A 27 4.00 -9.08 6.66
N THR A 28 3.69 -10.37 6.66
CA THR A 28 3.63 -11.21 5.45
C THR A 28 2.40 -10.92 4.60
N THR A 29 1.69 -9.82 4.91
CA THR A 29 0.46 -9.46 4.23
C THR A 29 0.78 -8.84 2.88
N THR A 30 0.49 -9.59 1.83
CA THR A 30 0.55 -9.12 0.44
C THR A 30 -0.61 -8.18 0.18
N ILE A 31 -0.29 -6.98 -0.30
CA ILE A 31 -1.26 -5.97 -0.74
C ILE A 31 -1.44 -6.08 -2.24
N TYR A 32 -2.67 -5.86 -2.71
CA TYR A 32 -3.05 -5.84 -4.12
C TYR A 32 -3.53 -4.45 -4.52
N ALA A 33 -3.11 -3.98 -5.70
CA ALA A 33 -3.51 -2.70 -6.25
C ALA A 33 -3.57 -2.76 -7.79
N SER A 34 -4.22 -1.77 -8.37
CA SER A 34 -4.29 -1.53 -9.80
C SER A 34 -3.59 -0.22 -10.14
N VAL A 35 -2.61 -0.28 -11.03
CA VAL A 35 -1.93 0.90 -11.59
C VAL A 35 -2.71 1.36 -12.81
N VAL A 36 -3.24 2.57 -12.73
CA VAL A 36 -3.98 3.21 -13.80
C VAL A 36 -3.00 3.97 -14.69
N LEU A 37 -3.02 3.65 -15.98
CA LEU A 37 -2.14 4.24 -16.97
C LEU A 37 -2.81 5.39 -17.71
N ALA A 38 -1.97 6.28 -18.25
CA ALA A 38 -2.37 7.25 -19.26
C ALA A 38 -2.34 6.59 -20.65
N ALA A 39 -3.34 6.91 -21.47
CA ALA A 39 -3.31 6.68 -22.90
C ALA A 39 -2.31 7.63 -23.58
N PRO A 40 -1.90 7.37 -24.84
CA PRO A 40 -0.99 8.26 -25.58
C PRO A 40 -1.51 9.69 -25.75
N SER A 41 -2.84 9.86 -25.75
CA SER A 41 -3.53 11.16 -25.75
C SER A 41 -3.36 11.95 -24.44
N GLY A 42 -2.77 11.33 -23.42
CA GLY A 42 -2.71 11.81 -22.05
C GLY A 42 -3.98 11.53 -21.24
N GLN A 43 -5.07 11.06 -21.86
CA GLN A 43 -6.31 10.75 -21.16
C GLN A 43 -6.23 9.40 -20.43
N SER A 44 -7.05 9.22 -19.41
CA SER A 44 -7.19 7.96 -18.68
C SER A 44 -8.65 7.65 -18.39
N ILE A 45 -8.92 6.43 -17.93
CA ILE A 45 -10.27 5.99 -17.54
C ILE A 45 -10.84 6.83 -16.39
N LEU A 46 -10.00 7.53 -15.65
CA LEU A 46 -10.40 8.44 -14.57
C LEU A 46 -10.86 9.81 -15.09
N ASP A 47 -10.52 10.20 -16.33
CA ASP A 47 -10.75 11.56 -16.84
C ASP A 47 -12.10 11.72 -17.55
N THR A 48 -12.77 10.63 -17.91
CA THR A 48 -14.03 10.67 -18.67
C THR A 48 -14.87 9.43 -18.42
N THR A 49 -16.19 9.55 -18.60
CA THR A 49 -17.08 8.38 -18.68
C THR A 49 -16.67 7.51 -19.87
N PRO A 50 -16.32 6.23 -19.67
CA PRO A 50 -15.99 5.33 -20.76
C PRO A 50 -17.20 5.14 -21.68
N ARG A 51 -17.01 5.32 -22.99
CA ARG A 51 -18.01 5.01 -24.01
C ARG A 51 -17.43 4.01 -24.98
N ALA A 52 -18.25 3.05 -25.42
CA ALA A 52 -17.81 1.93 -26.26
C ALA A 52 -17.08 2.38 -27.55
N ASP A 53 -17.48 3.51 -28.12
CA ASP A 53 -16.87 4.13 -29.32
C ASP A 53 -15.51 4.81 -29.05
N ARG A 54 -15.11 4.97 -27.79
CA ARG A 54 -13.86 5.65 -27.37
C ARG A 54 -12.96 4.84 -26.46
N ILE A 55 -13.31 3.57 -26.17
CA ILE A 55 -12.48 2.70 -25.32
C ILE A 55 -11.05 2.59 -25.85
N ASP A 56 -10.87 2.53 -27.16
CA ASP A 56 -9.54 2.44 -27.79
C ASP A 56 -8.68 3.69 -27.54
N GLN A 57 -9.30 4.87 -27.34
CA GLN A 57 -8.59 6.12 -27.06
C GLN A 57 -8.15 6.22 -25.58
N LEU A 58 -8.74 5.40 -24.71
CA LEU A 58 -8.39 5.30 -23.29
C LEU A 58 -7.42 4.15 -23.02
N ARG A 59 -7.11 3.34 -24.04
CA ARG A 59 -6.20 2.21 -23.91
C ARG A 59 -4.75 2.70 -23.98
N PRO A 60 -3.91 2.36 -22.99
CA PRO A 60 -2.48 2.62 -23.06
C PRO A 60 -1.85 1.85 -24.22
N ASP A 61 -0.79 2.41 -24.81
CA ASP A 61 -0.03 1.70 -25.83
C ASP A 61 0.76 0.52 -25.20
N SER A 62 0.94 -0.55 -25.96
CA SER A 62 1.59 -1.77 -25.47
C SER A 62 3.04 -1.56 -25.04
N ALA A 63 3.75 -0.61 -25.66
CA ALA A 63 5.13 -0.29 -25.30
C ALA A 63 5.21 0.40 -23.93
N THR A 64 4.28 1.32 -23.65
CA THR A 64 4.12 1.97 -22.34
C THR A 64 3.75 0.96 -21.26
N VAL A 65 2.81 0.04 -21.55
CA VAL A 65 2.46 -1.05 -20.61
C VAL A 65 3.70 -1.86 -20.26
N ALA A 66 4.42 -2.37 -21.27
CA ALA A 66 5.62 -3.19 -21.06
C ALA A 66 6.70 -2.46 -20.25
N LYS A 67 6.95 -1.18 -20.56
CA LYS A 67 7.92 -0.34 -19.85
C LYS A 67 7.54 -0.14 -18.38
N VAL A 68 6.27 0.11 -18.10
CA VAL A 68 5.79 0.29 -16.71
C VAL A 68 5.85 -1.04 -15.95
N GLU A 69 5.45 -2.14 -16.56
CA GLU A 69 5.56 -3.47 -15.95
C GLU A 69 7.02 -3.82 -15.61
N GLU A 70 7.95 -3.63 -16.54
CA GLU A 70 9.38 -3.90 -16.32
C GLU A 70 9.93 -3.06 -15.16
N ARG A 71 9.53 -1.79 -15.09
CA ARG A 71 9.93 -0.90 -14.00
C ARG A 71 9.40 -1.39 -12.66
N LEU A 72 8.11 -1.71 -12.58
CA LEU A 72 7.47 -2.20 -11.35
C LEU A 72 8.04 -3.56 -10.92
N LYS A 73 8.33 -4.46 -11.87
CA LYS A 73 9.04 -5.74 -11.62
C LYS A 73 10.42 -5.49 -11.01
N THR A 74 11.19 -4.55 -11.58
CA THR A 74 12.52 -4.18 -11.08
C THR A 74 12.46 -3.58 -9.67
N GLN A 75 11.35 -2.93 -9.31
CA GLN A 75 11.10 -2.41 -7.97
C GLN A 75 10.66 -3.51 -6.97
N GLY A 76 10.40 -4.73 -7.44
CA GLY A 76 10.04 -5.87 -6.59
C GLY A 76 8.54 -6.17 -6.53
N PHE A 77 7.72 -5.51 -7.34
CA PHE A 77 6.30 -5.87 -7.46
C PHE A 77 6.11 -7.13 -8.30
N THR A 78 5.14 -7.94 -7.90
CA THR A 78 4.60 -9.00 -8.75
C THR A 78 3.52 -8.40 -9.65
N ILE A 79 3.56 -8.71 -10.95
CA ILE A 79 2.58 -8.23 -11.93
C ILE A 79 1.51 -9.29 -12.13
N GLY A 80 0.25 -8.89 -12.06
CA GLY A 80 -0.92 -9.73 -12.30
C GLY A 80 -1.21 -9.92 -13.80
N PRO A 81 -2.34 -10.57 -14.13
CA PRO A 81 -2.73 -10.79 -15.52
C PRO A 81 -2.97 -9.45 -16.28
N PRO A 82 -2.77 -9.45 -17.60
CA PRO A 82 -2.92 -8.23 -18.41
C PRO A 82 -4.38 -7.74 -18.43
N GLY A 83 -4.55 -6.42 -18.47
CA GLY A 83 -5.85 -5.76 -18.50
C GLY A 83 -5.78 -4.31 -18.99
N VAL A 84 -6.85 -3.55 -18.75
CA VAL A 84 -6.89 -2.08 -18.99
C VAL A 84 -6.07 -1.30 -17.96
N THR A 85 -5.77 -1.94 -16.83
CA THR A 85 -4.85 -1.47 -15.78
C THR A 85 -3.79 -2.54 -15.55
N ILE A 86 -2.69 -2.18 -14.88
CA ILE A 86 -1.68 -3.15 -14.46
C ILE A 86 -1.98 -3.56 -13.02
N ALA A 87 -2.38 -4.80 -12.81
CA ALA A 87 -2.50 -5.35 -11.46
C ALA A 87 -1.10 -5.57 -10.86
N ILE A 88 -0.89 -5.12 -9.62
CA ILE A 88 0.36 -5.31 -8.89
C ILE A 88 0.10 -5.87 -7.48
N SER A 89 1.08 -6.63 -6.98
CA SER A 89 1.09 -7.05 -5.58
C SER A 89 2.48 -7.02 -4.97
N GLY A 90 2.52 -6.87 -3.64
CA GLY A 90 3.76 -6.75 -2.88
C GLY A 90 3.52 -6.48 -1.40
N PRO A 91 4.58 -6.47 -0.58
CA PRO A 91 4.46 -6.16 0.85
C PRO A 91 4.12 -4.68 1.07
N GLN A 92 3.50 -4.37 2.22
CA GLN A 92 3.13 -3.00 2.59
C GLN A 92 4.28 -1.99 2.45
N SER A 93 5.46 -2.36 2.97
CA SER A 93 6.65 -1.50 2.95
C SER A 93 7.07 -1.10 1.52
N LEU A 94 6.83 -1.96 0.53
CA LEU A 94 7.15 -1.68 -0.86
C LEU A 94 6.19 -0.64 -1.45
N PHE A 95 4.90 -0.71 -1.14
CA PHE A 95 3.92 0.30 -1.55
C PHE A 95 4.22 1.66 -0.90
N GLU A 96 4.44 1.66 0.41
CA GLU A 96 4.71 2.90 1.16
C GLU A 96 5.99 3.60 0.68
N SER A 97 7.06 2.85 0.44
CA SER A 97 8.32 3.41 -0.06
C SER A 97 8.27 3.81 -1.54
N THR A 98 7.59 3.04 -2.40
CA THR A 98 7.53 3.35 -3.83
C THR A 98 6.63 4.53 -4.12
N PHE A 99 5.46 4.59 -3.50
CA PHE A 99 4.43 5.59 -3.83
C PHE A 99 4.29 6.68 -2.75
N ASP A 100 5.25 6.78 -1.83
CA ASP A 100 5.26 7.77 -0.72
C ASP A 100 3.87 7.91 -0.05
N MET A 101 3.29 6.76 0.25
CA MET A 101 1.97 6.62 0.85
C MET A 101 2.07 5.97 2.22
N ARG A 102 1.00 6.04 3.01
CA ARG A 102 0.93 5.38 4.31
C ARG A 102 -0.36 4.56 4.42
N LEU A 103 -0.17 3.25 4.54
CA LEU A 103 -1.23 2.27 4.53
C LEU A 103 -1.62 1.91 5.96
N THR A 104 -2.93 1.90 6.22
CA THR A 104 -3.49 1.51 7.50
C THR A 104 -4.40 0.31 7.28
N PRO A 105 -4.11 -0.85 7.89
CA PRO A 105 -4.98 -2.01 7.76
C PRO A 105 -6.30 -1.78 8.50
N TYR A 106 -7.39 -2.29 7.94
CA TYR A 106 -8.69 -2.40 8.60
C TYR A 106 -9.33 -3.73 8.22
N ARG A 107 -10.23 -4.23 9.07
CA ARG A 107 -10.94 -5.50 8.80
C ARG A 107 -12.37 -5.25 8.39
N GLN A 108 -12.80 -5.96 7.37
CA GLN A 108 -14.19 -6.01 6.91
C GLN A 108 -14.48 -7.43 6.42
N ASP A 109 -15.61 -8.01 6.85
CA ASP A 109 -16.04 -9.37 6.45
C ASP A 109 -14.97 -10.46 6.63
N GLY A 110 -14.17 -10.36 7.69
CA GLY A 110 -13.09 -11.30 8.00
C GLY A 110 -11.84 -11.15 7.13
N GLN A 111 -11.82 -10.21 6.19
CA GLN A 111 -10.68 -9.89 5.34
C GLN A 111 -9.99 -8.61 5.81
N THR A 112 -8.67 -8.52 5.59
CA THR A 112 -7.89 -7.30 5.84
C THR A 112 -7.80 -6.50 4.55
N TYR A 113 -8.22 -5.24 4.62
CA TYR A 113 -8.09 -4.24 3.57
C TYR A 113 -7.18 -3.11 4.05
N TYR A 114 -6.79 -2.25 3.12
CA TYR A 114 -5.90 -1.14 3.41
C TYR A 114 -6.52 0.16 2.93
N LYS A 115 -6.54 1.15 3.82
CA LYS A 115 -6.85 2.53 3.47
C LYS A 115 -5.56 3.35 3.47
N THR A 116 -5.52 4.35 2.62
CA THR A 116 -4.43 5.32 2.66
C THR A 116 -4.79 6.54 3.50
N SER A 117 -3.85 7.01 4.30
CA SER A 117 -3.97 8.29 5.02
C SER A 117 -3.48 9.49 4.21
N LYS A 118 -2.80 9.23 3.08
CA LYS A 118 -2.26 10.21 2.14
C LYS A 118 -2.36 9.66 0.71
N PRO A 119 -2.85 10.42 -0.29
CA PRO A 119 -2.88 9.93 -1.68
C PRO A 119 -1.51 9.43 -2.15
N ALA A 120 -1.53 8.44 -3.05
CA ALA A 120 -0.32 7.91 -3.67
C ALA A 120 0.41 9.03 -4.44
N THR A 121 1.71 9.15 -4.22
CA THR A 121 2.58 10.00 -5.03
C THR A 121 3.26 9.15 -6.08
N ILE A 122 2.96 9.40 -7.35
CA ILE A 122 3.57 8.67 -8.46
C ILE A 122 5.03 9.12 -8.60
N PRO A 123 6.02 8.22 -8.56
CA PRO A 123 7.43 8.55 -8.80
C PRO A 123 7.62 9.23 -10.15
N ALA A 124 8.55 10.18 -10.24
CA ALA A 124 8.87 10.90 -11.49
C ALA A 124 9.20 9.95 -12.66
N SER A 125 9.76 8.76 -12.35
CA SER A 125 10.05 7.73 -13.34
C SER A 125 8.82 7.07 -13.96
N LEU A 126 7.66 7.19 -13.33
CA LEU A 126 6.38 6.62 -13.73
C LEU A 126 5.34 7.68 -14.14
N GLN A 127 5.47 8.93 -13.67
CA GLN A 127 4.54 10.03 -13.94
C GLN A 127 4.14 10.25 -15.42
N PRO A 128 5.02 10.05 -16.42
CA PRO A 128 4.62 10.22 -17.82
C PRO A 128 3.56 9.20 -18.29
N SER A 129 3.45 8.07 -17.59
CA SER A 129 2.67 6.91 -18.04
C SER A 129 1.65 6.44 -17.01
N VAL A 130 1.83 6.76 -15.74
CA VAL A 130 0.98 6.34 -14.63
C VAL A 130 0.20 7.55 -14.11
N ARG A 131 -1.11 7.39 -14.00
CA ARG A 131 -2.01 8.41 -13.44
C ARG A 131 -2.31 8.18 -11.98
N ASP A 132 -2.57 6.94 -11.60
CA ASP A 132 -2.98 6.63 -10.24
C ASP A 132 -2.64 5.18 -9.84
N VAL A 133 -2.71 4.91 -8.54
CA VAL A 133 -2.61 3.59 -7.93
C VAL A 133 -3.79 3.38 -7.00
N VAL A 134 -4.68 2.46 -7.39
CA VAL A 134 -5.92 2.19 -6.68
C VAL A 134 -5.78 0.89 -5.89
N LEU A 135 -5.96 0.95 -4.57
CA LEU A 135 -5.94 -0.23 -3.71
C LEU A 135 -7.20 -1.08 -3.93
N ALA A 136 -7.10 -2.39 -3.73
CA ALA A 136 -8.28 -3.26 -3.74
C ALA A 136 -9.25 -2.87 -2.61
N GLU A 137 -10.49 -2.57 -2.98
CA GLU A 137 -11.58 -2.26 -2.05
C GLU A 137 -12.41 -3.51 -1.75
N PRO A 138 -13.06 -3.57 -0.57
CA PRO A 138 -14.03 -4.61 -0.27
C PRO A 138 -15.19 -4.62 -1.26
N THR A 139 -15.57 -5.80 -1.72
CA THR A 139 -16.76 -5.98 -2.55
C THR A 139 -17.99 -5.54 -1.75
N GLN A 140 -18.72 -4.55 -2.25
CA GLN A 140 -20.03 -4.18 -1.72
C GLN A 140 -21.10 -4.98 -2.46
N TYR A 141 -21.83 -5.84 -1.74
CA TYR A 141 -23.03 -6.46 -2.28
C TYR A 141 -24.20 -5.48 -2.13
N PHE A 142 -24.92 -5.21 -3.23
CA PHE A 142 -26.17 -4.48 -3.16
C PHE A 142 -27.22 -5.38 -2.49
N HIS A 143 -27.78 -4.92 -1.37
CA HIS A 143 -28.90 -5.56 -0.67
C HIS A 143 -30.22 -4.90 -1.07
#